data_AF-A0A2E6ATG0-F1
#
_entry.id   AF-A0A2E6ATG0-F1
#
_cell.length_a   1.000
_cell.length_b   1.000
_cell.length_c   1.000
_cell.angle_alpha   90.00
_cell.angle_beta   90.00
_cell.angle_gamma   90.00
#
_symmetry.space_group_name_H-M   'P 1'
#
loop_
_entity.id
_entity.type
_entity.pdbx_description
1 polymer ?
#
loop_
_entity_poly.entity_id
_entity_poly.type
_entity_poly.pdbx_seq_one_letter_code
_entity_poly.pdbx_strand_id
1 'polypeptide(L)'
;MQPLGPSEVDAESIDVWVVSHGGVASNALCDHMQKQGLRTRPDNYGLICHKQHPGVSIGKPILVIHGDYLDAIRSMDRRKFLTANAAKMCLGINAPEIPLSRFIQSFPQDPVGFSMFLESFRQAKQEGIDQIAFLRYPYSNEEAIEAFQSIGVNVDMTGFALRERKKKYSPRSKDVKSILETYQSFDFKE
;
A
#
# COMPACT_ATOMS: atom_id res chain seq x y z
N MET A 1 -9.22 24.93 6.00
CA MET A 1 -8.80 23.68 6.66
C MET A 1 -8.11 22.87 5.59
N GLN A 2 -6.77 22.70 5.63
CA GLN A 2 -6.13 21.69 4.78
C GLN A 2 -6.78 20.36 5.15
N PRO A 3 -7.28 19.55 4.19
CA PRO A 3 -7.77 18.23 4.53
C PRO A 3 -6.62 17.50 5.22
N LEU A 4 -6.84 16.99 6.44
CA LEU A 4 -5.91 16.07 7.10
C LEU A 4 -5.80 14.83 6.19
N GLY A 5 -4.72 14.44 5.51
CA GLY A 5 -3.56 15.12 4.93
C GLY A 5 -3.27 14.37 3.61
N PRO A 6 -3.26 15.00 2.42
CA PRO A 6 -2.74 14.36 1.21
C PRO A 6 -1.27 13.98 1.41
N SER A 7 -0.79 12.97 0.69
CA SER A 7 0.62 12.55 0.78
C SER A 7 1.56 13.68 0.32
N GLU A 8 2.37 14.24 1.23
CA GLU A 8 3.46 15.16 0.89
C GLU A 8 4.65 14.35 0.35
N VAL A 9 4.54 13.90 -0.89
CA VAL A 9 5.57 13.09 -1.55
C VAL A 9 6.73 14.00 -1.93
N ASP A 10 7.93 13.72 -1.42
CA ASP A 10 9.16 14.34 -1.91
C ASP A 10 9.54 13.72 -3.27
N ALA A 11 8.99 14.30 -4.34
CA ALA A 11 9.16 13.80 -5.70
C ALA A 11 10.62 13.79 -6.16
N GLU A 12 11.45 14.74 -5.70
CA GLU A 12 12.85 14.85 -6.14
C GLU A 12 13.72 13.71 -5.61
N SER A 13 13.31 13.10 -4.50
CA SER A 13 13.99 11.95 -3.89
C SER A 13 13.72 10.62 -4.62
N ILE A 14 12.81 10.57 -5.59
CA ILE A 14 12.38 9.32 -6.25
C ILE A 14 12.39 9.38 -7.79
N ASP A 15 12.53 8.21 -8.40
CA ASP A 15 12.38 7.97 -9.84
C ASP A 15 11.02 7.34 -10.15
N VAL A 16 10.54 6.46 -9.27
CA VAL A 16 9.21 5.84 -9.31
C VAL A 16 8.68 5.76 -7.88
N TRP A 17 7.40 6.01 -7.67
CA TRP A 17 6.79 5.87 -6.36
C TRP A 17 6.16 4.49 -6.20
N VAL A 18 6.79 3.62 -5.40
CA VAL A 18 6.21 2.31 -5.07
C VAL A 18 5.41 2.43 -3.78
N VAL A 19 4.10 2.24 -3.87
CA VAL A 19 3.16 2.31 -2.75
C VAL A 19 2.43 0.99 -2.56
N SER A 20 1.88 0.78 -1.36
CA SER A 20 1.04 -0.39 -1.08
C SER A 20 0.11 -0.13 0.09
N HIS A 21 -0.91 -0.96 0.26
CA HIS A 21 -1.77 -0.97 1.46
C HIS A 21 -1.11 -1.62 2.69
N GLY A 22 0.07 -2.22 2.51
CA GLY A 22 0.85 -2.86 3.57
C GLY A 22 0.65 -4.38 3.64
N GLY A 23 1.71 -5.10 4.04
CA GLY A 23 1.64 -6.58 4.14
C GLY A 23 1.93 -7.35 2.86
N VAL A 24 2.04 -6.68 1.71
CA VAL A 24 2.24 -7.27 0.36
C VAL A 24 3.69 -7.23 -0.15
N ALA A 25 4.66 -7.35 0.77
CA ALA A 25 6.10 -7.46 0.45
C ALA A 25 6.72 -6.34 -0.41
N SER A 26 6.10 -5.15 -0.51
CA SER A 26 6.60 -4.02 -1.31
C SER A 26 8.07 -3.64 -1.01
N ASN A 27 8.50 -3.72 0.25
CA ASN A 27 9.89 -3.43 0.64
C ASN A 27 10.90 -4.34 -0.07
N ALA A 28 10.58 -5.62 -0.30
CA ALA A 28 11.50 -6.53 -0.98
C ALA A 28 11.76 -6.08 -2.42
N LEU A 29 10.70 -5.65 -3.12
CA LEU A 29 10.80 -5.10 -4.47
C LEU A 29 11.57 -3.77 -4.45
N CYS A 30 11.24 -2.87 -3.54
CA CYS A 30 11.93 -1.58 -3.38
C CYS A 30 13.44 -1.77 -3.14
N ASP A 31 13.80 -2.70 -2.25
CA ASP A 31 15.19 -3.00 -1.91
C ASP A 31 15.95 -3.61 -3.11
N HIS A 32 15.28 -4.44 -3.92
CA HIS A 32 15.85 -5.01 -5.14
C HIS A 32 16.11 -3.92 -6.19
N MET A 33 15.13 -3.05 -6.42
CA MET A 33 15.22 -1.93 -7.37
C MET A 33 16.26 -0.88 -6.95
N GLN A 34 16.32 -0.55 -5.66
CA GLN A 34 17.29 0.42 -5.15
C GLN A 34 18.74 -0.08 -5.26
N LYS A 35 18.99 -1.39 -5.18
CA LYS A 35 20.32 -1.95 -5.45
C LYS A 35 20.78 -1.77 -6.89
N GLN A 36 19.84 -1.54 -7.80
CA GLN A 36 20.10 -1.27 -9.22
C GLN A 36 20.11 0.24 -9.53
N GLY A 37 20.01 1.10 -8.52
CA GLY A 37 20.05 2.55 -8.66
C GLY A 37 18.69 3.23 -8.84
N LEU A 38 17.58 2.49 -8.85
CA LEU A 38 16.25 3.07 -8.98
C LEU A 38 15.70 3.50 -7.61
N ARG A 39 15.42 4.80 -7.44
CA ARG A 39 14.90 5.36 -6.18
C ARG A 39 13.38 5.17 -6.12
N THR A 40 12.94 4.22 -5.30
CA THR A 40 11.54 3.76 -5.25
C THR A 40 10.70 4.29 -4.08
N ARG A 41 11.38 4.90 -3.09
CA ARG A 41 10.78 5.37 -1.84
C ARG A 41 11.34 6.75 -1.52
N PRO A 42 10.49 7.71 -1.14
CA PRO A 42 10.97 9.04 -0.78
C PRO A 42 11.62 9.02 0.60
N ASP A 43 12.45 10.03 0.88
CA ASP A 43 13.20 10.11 2.14
C ASP A 43 12.27 10.14 3.37
N ASN A 44 11.06 10.71 3.22
CA ASN A 44 10.02 10.74 4.23
C ASN A 44 9.08 9.52 4.21
N TYR A 45 9.45 8.40 3.56
CA TYR A 45 8.59 7.23 3.32
C TYR A 45 7.84 6.73 4.57
N GLY A 46 8.46 6.73 5.74
CA GLY A 46 7.80 6.32 6.99
C GLY A 46 6.54 7.13 7.34
N LEU A 47 6.52 8.41 6.95
CA LEU A 47 5.42 9.34 7.20
C LEU A 47 4.32 9.28 6.14
N ILE A 48 4.65 8.84 4.92
CA ILE A 48 3.72 8.87 3.78
C ILE A 48 3.31 7.49 3.25
N CYS A 49 3.97 6.41 3.67
CA CYS A 49 3.60 5.08 3.24
C CYS A 49 2.17 4.74 3.67
N HIS A 50 1.46 3.97 2.85
CA HIS A 50 0.08 3.54 3.10
C HIS A 50 -0.93 4.70 3.20
N LYS A 51 -0.63 5.87 2.63
CA LYS A 51 -1.59 6.98 2.51
C LYS A 51 -2.22 7.02 1.12
N GLN A 52 -3.37 7.67 1.04
CA GLN A 52 -4.08 7.92 -0.21
C GLN A 52 -3.27 8.82 -1.16
N HIS A 53 -3.62 8.77 -2.45
CA HIS A 53 -3.11 9.69 -3.46
C HIS A 53 -3.33 11.16 -3.02
N PRO A 54 -2.38 12.09 -3.25
CA PRO A 54 -2.52 13.47 -2.79
C PRO A 54 -3.57 14.31 -3.55
N GLY A 55 -4.13 13.77 -4.63
CA GLY A 55 -5.12 14.46 -5.48
C GLY A 55 -4.52 15.54 -6.40
N VAL A 56 -3.20 15.73 -6.34
CA VAL A 56 -2.43 16.57 -7.25
C VAL A 56 -1.30 15.74 -7.85
N SER A 57 -0.87 16.09 -9.07
CA SER A 57 0.19 15.34 -9.74
C SER A 57 1.48 15.41 -8.93
N ILE A 58 2.11 14.26 -8.72
CA ILE A 58 3.45 14.13 -8.15
C ILE A 58 4.51 14.24 -9.26
N GLY A 59 4.13 13.99 -10.52
CA GLY A 59 5.02 14.09 -11.67
C GLY A 59 6.02 12.93 -11.79
N LYS A 60 5.75 11.81 -11.11
CA LYS A 60 6.55 10.57 -11.16
C LYS A 60 5.64 9.37 -11.44
N PRO A 61 6.12 8.34 -12.16
CA PRO A 61 5.42 7.07 -12.29
C PRO A 61 5.09 6.46 -10.92
N ILE A 62 3.92 5.83 -10.78
CA ILE A 62 3.46 5.23 -9.52
C ILE A 62 3.13 3.76 -9.74
N LEU A 63 3.68 2.88 -8.90
CA LEU A 63 3.31 1.47 -8.82
C LEU A 63 2.57 1.21 -7.51
N VAL A 64 1.31 0.77 -7.61
CA VAL A 64 0.45 0.44 -6.48
C VAL A 64 0.40 -1.08 -6.30
N ILE A 65 1.01 -1.59 -5.23
CA ILE A 65 0.98 -3.02 -4.91
C ILE A 65 -0.18 -3.30 -3.95
N HIS A 66 -1.06 -4.23 -4.33
CA HIS A 66 -2.23 -4.60 -3.54
C HIS A 66 -2.54 -6.10 -3.59
N GLY A 67 -3.68 -6.55 -3.05
CA GLY A 67 -4.04 -7.98 -3.01
C GLY A 67 -3.70 -8.66 -1.68
N ASP A 68 -4.00 -9.97 -1.63
CA ASP A 68 -3.81 -10.85 -0.47
C ASP A 68 -4.30 -10.26 0.87
N TYR A 69 -5.49 -9.63 0.85
CA TYR A 69 -5.97 -8.75 1.90
C TYR A 69 -6.05 -9.41 3.28
N LEU A 70 -6.58 -10.63 3.36
CA LEU A 70 -6.72 -11.34 4.64
C LEU A 70 -5.36 -11.64 5.26
N ASP A 71 -4.41 -12.15 4.49
CA ASP A 71 -3.08 -12.41 5.04
C ASP A 71 -2.29 -11.12 5.22
N ALA A 72 -2.57 -10.05 4.48
CA ALA A 72 -1.97 -8.74 4.67
C ALA A 72 -2.36 -8.16 6.04
N ILE A 73 -3.66 -8.22 6.39
CA ILE A 73 -4.17 -7.86 7.71
C ILE A 73 -3.45 -8.66 8.81
N ARG A 74 -3.37 -9.98 8.65
CA ARG A 74 -2.65 -10.87 9.59
C ARG A 74 -1.17 -10.52 9.71
N SER A 75 -0.54 -10.15 8.59
CA SER A 75 0.87 -9.75 8.54
C SER A 75 1.12 -8.43 9.25
N MET A 76 0.23 -7.45 9.08
CA MET A 76 0.29 -6.15 9.74
C MET A 76 0.03 -6.27 11.24
N ASP A 77 -0.99 -7.04 11.64
CA ASP A 77 -1.33 -7.31 13.04
C ASP A 77 -0.15 -7.92 13.82
N ARG A 78 0.43 -9.00 13.29
CA ARG A 78 1.59 -9.67 13.90
C ARG A 78 2.77 -8.72 14.13
N ARG A 79 2.96 -7.76 13.23
CA ARG A 79 4.05 -6.77 13.29
C ARG A 79 3.67 -5.50 14.06
N LYS A 80 2.46 -5.43 14.62
CA LYS A 80 1.89 -4.27 15.32
C LYS A 80 1.78 -3.02 14.45
N PHE A 81 1.53 -3.19 13.15
CA PHE A 81 1.36 -2.10 12.20
C PHE A 81 -0.09 -1.91 11.74
N LEU A 82 -1.01 -2.85 12.06
CA LEU A 82 -2.38 -2.80 11.54
C LEU A 82 -3.08 -1.48 11.88
N THR A 83 -3.02 -1.07 13.15
CA THR A 83 -3.61 0.18 13.62
C THR A 83 -2.99 1.42 12.98
N ALA A 84 -1.65 1.47 12.92
CA ALA A 84 -0.93 2.58 12.29
C ALA A 84 -1.31 2.73 10.81
N ASN A 85 -1.43 1.60 10.11
CA ASN A 85 -1.79 1.57 8.70
C ASN A 85 -3.27 1.91 8.47
N ALA A 86 -4.17 1.50 9.37
CA ALA A 86 -5.58 1.92 9.33
C ALA A 86 -5.72 3.45 9.50
N ALA A 87 -4.99 4.05 10.44
CA ALA A 87 -4.97 5.51 10.62
C ALA A 87 -4.48 6.24 9.35
N LYS A 88 -3.45 5.70 8.70
CA LYS A 88 -2.92 6.26 7.45
C LYS A 88 -3.89 6.14 6.28
N MET A 89 -4.49 4.98 6.08
CA MET A 89 -5.36 4.73 4.93
C MET A 89 -6.74 5.37 5.10
N CYS A 90 -7.34 5.30 6.30
CA CYS A 90 -8.66 5.87 6.54
C CYS A 90 -8.63 7.39 6.77
N LEU A 91 -7.59 7.92 7.41
CA LEU A 91 -7.56 9.30 7.92
C LEU A 91 -6.38 10.14 7.41
N GLY A 92 -5.42 9.55 6.69
CA GLY A 92 -4.23 10.28 6.22
C GLY A 92 -3.23 10.68 7.30
N ILE A 93 -3.38 10.20 8.55
CA ILE A 93 -2.58 10.62 9.72
C ILE A 93 -1.72 9.49 10.29
N ASN A 94 -0.67 9.88 11.02
CA ASN A 94 0.22 8.97 11.74
C ASN A 94 -0.22 8.87 13.21
N ALA A 95 -1.30 8.14 13.48
CA ALA A 95 -1.90 8.01 14.81
C ALA A 95 -2.09 6.54 15.23
N PRO A 96 -0.99 5.81 15.55
CA PRO A 96 -1.05 4.39 15.92
C PRO A 96 -1.81 4.11 17.23
N GLU A 97 -2.10 5.14 18.03
CA GLU A 97 -2.80 5.07 19.31
C GLU A 97 -4.32 4.94 19.18
N ILE A 98 -4.91 5.27 18.02
CA ILE A 98 -6.35 5.14 17.79
C ILE A 98 -6.73 3.66 17.79
N PRO A 99 -7.57 3.16 18.70
CA PRO A 99 -7.85 1.71 18.77
C PRO A 99 -8.65 1.22 17.56
N LEU A 100 -8.42 -0.03 17.13
CA LEU A 100 -9.10 -0.65 15.97
C LEU A 100 -10.62 -0.59 16.07
N SER A 101 -11.19 -0.73 17.28
CA SER A 101 -12.62 -0.58 17.54
C SER A 101 -13.21 0.75 17.04
N ARG A 102 -12.44 1.85 17.03
CA ARG A 102 -12.88 3.14 16.47
C ARG A 102 -12.98 3.11 14.96
N PHE A 103 -12.06 2.43 14.28
CA PHE A 103 -12.14 2.26 12.84
C PHE A 103 -13.27 1.32 12.43
N ILE A 104 -13.52 0.24 13.18
CA ILE A 104 -14.67 -0.64 12.98
C ILE A 104 -15.99 0.12 13.09
N GLN A 105 -16.11 1.05 14.04
CA GLN A 105 -17.30 1.87 14.21
C GLN A 105 -17.46 2.95 13.13
N SER A 106 -16.35 3.61 12.77
CA SER A 106 -16.38 4.78 11.86
C SER A 106 -16.39 4.38 10.39
N PHE A 107 -15.80 3.23 10.06
CA PHE A 107 -15.63 2.71 8.70
C PHE A 107 -16.06 1.24 8.64
N PRO A 108 -17.35 0.92 8.89
CA PRO A 108 -17.79 -0.46 9.08
C PRO A 108 -17.57 -1.39 7.87
N GLN A 109 -17.47 -0.82 6.67
CA GLN A 109 -17.24 -1.58 5.42
C GLN A 109 -15.76 -1.61 4.99
N ASP A 110 -14.92 -0.73 5.54
CA ASP A 110 -13.51 -0.62 5.17
C ASP A 110 -12.67 -0.20 6.39
N PRO A 111 -12.68 -0.97 7.49
CA PRO A 111 -12.09 -0.55 8.78
C PRO A 111 -10.56 -0.48 8.77
N VAL A 112 -9.90 -0.98 7.72
CA VAL A 112 -8.47 -0.83 7.49
C VAL A 112 -8.18 0.26 6.45
N GLY A 113 -9.15 0.65 5.63
CA GLY A 113 -8.99 1.68 4.59
C GLY A 113 -8.44 1.15 3.26
N PHE A 114 -8.49 -0.16 3.00
CA PHE A 114 -8.03 -0.73 1.73
C PHE A 114 -8.79 -0.16 0.54
N SER A 115 -10.11 -0.07 0.61
CA SER A 115 -10.92 0.51 -0.45
C SER A 115 -10.58 1.98 -0.64
N MET A 116 -10.55 2.76 0.45
CA MET A 116 -10.22 4.20 0.39
C MET A 116 -8.84 4.45 -0.24
N PHE A 117 -7.83 3.67 0.18
CA PHE A 117 -6.49 3.72 -0.38
C PHE A 117 -6.50 3.42 -1.88
N LEU A 118 -7.02 2.27 -2.29
CA LEU A 118 -6.94 1.83 -3.69
C LEU A 118 -7.79 2.69 -4.63
N GLU A 119 -8.97 3.11 -4.19
CA GLU A 119 -9.85 4.00 -4.94
C GLU A 119 -9.20 5.37 -5.19
N SER A 120 -8.45 5.91 -4.23
CA SER A 120 -7.74 7.18 -4.44
C SER A 120 -6.73 7.14 -5.59
N PHE A 121 -6.00 6.03 -5.75
CA PHE A 121 -5.08 5.85 -6.88
C PHE A 121 -5.82 5.48 -8.17
N ARG A 122 -6.92 4.72 -8.10
CA ARG A 122 -7.73 4.38 -9.27
C ARG A 122 -8.35 5.62 -9.90
N GLN A 123 -8.88 6.50 -9.05
CA GLN A 123 -9.42 7.79 -9.47
C GLN A 123 -8.33 8.66 -10.11
N ALA A 124 -7.17 8.81 -9.47
CA ALA A 124 -6.05 9.58 -10.03
C ALA A 124 -5.59 9.05 -11.40
N LYS A 125 -5.60 7.72 -11.59
CA LYS A 125 -5.31 7.07 -12.88
C LYS A 125 -6.36 7.40 -13.93
N GLN A 126 -7.64 7.28 -13.59
CA GLN A 126 -8.76 7.53 -14.51
C GLN A 126 -8.86 9.00 -14.93
N GLU A 127 -8.51 9.91 -14.01
CA GLU A 127 -8.47 11.35 -14.25
C GLU A 127 -7.18 11.80 -14.95
N GLY A 128 -6.20 10.91 -15.14
CA GLY A 128 -4.93 11.21 -15.79
C GLY A 128 -4.02 12.15 -14.98
N ILE A 129 -4.17 12.16 -13.64
CA ILE A 129 -3.36 13.00 -12.74
C ILE A 129 -1.90 12.53 -12.71
N ASP A 130 -1.70 11.21 -12.64
CA ASP A 130 -0.37 10.59 -12.66
C ASP A 130 -0.43 9.27 -13.46
N GLN A 131 0.74 8.78 -13.88
CA GLN A 131 0.88 7.49 -14.56
C GLN A 131 0.96 6.37 -13.53
N ILE A 132 -0.11 5.58 -13.42
CA ILE A 132 -0.29 4.60 -12.33
C ILE A 132 -0.50 3.18 -12.87
N ALA A 133 0.32 2.24 -12.39
CA ALA A 133 0.13 0.81 -12.55
C ALA A 133 -0.33 0.16 -11.24
N PHE A 134 -1.17 -0.86 -11.36
CA PHE A 134 -1.54 -1.74 -10.25
C PHE A 134 -0.81 -3.07 -10.42
N LEU A 135 -0.32 -3.62 -9.32
CA LEU A 135 0.35 -4.91 -9.26
C LEU A 135 -0.25 -5.74 -8.13
N ARG A 136 -0.93 -6.83 -8.49
CA ARG A 136 -1.62 -7.70 -7.55
C ARG A 136 -0.66 -8.72 -6.94
N TYR A 137 -0.49 -8.68 -5.63
CA TYR A 137 0.28 -9.65 -4.85
C TYR A 137 -0.55 -10.92 -4.53
N PRO A 138 0.06 -12.12 -4.57
CA PRO A 138 1.42 -12.39 -5.03
C PRO A 138 1.53 -12.26 -6.56
N TYR A 139 2.70 -11.82 -7.04
CA TYR A 139 2.97 -11.61 -8.46
C TYR A 139 4.22 -12.38 -8.93
N SER A 140 4.31 -12.69 -10.22
CA SER A 140 5.51 -13.18 -10.89
C SER A 140 6.45 -12.04 -11.29
N ASN A 141 7.68 -12.38 -11.68
CA ASN A 141 8.63 -11.37 -12.16
C ASN A 141 8.15 -10.72 -13.46
N GLU A 142 7.48 -11.50 -14.32
CA GLU A 142 6.89 -11.03 -15.57
C GLU A 142 5.77 -10.02 -15.30
N GLU A 143 4.83 -10.33 -14.40
CA GLU A 143 3.75 -9.40 -14.01
C GLU A 143 4.31 -8.08 -13.45
N ALA A 144 5.39 -8.15 -12.65
CA ALA A 144 6.05 -6.94 -12.16
C ALA A 144 6.71 -6.14 -13.29
N ILE A 145 7.40 -6.80 -14.23
CA ILE A 145 8.00 -6.15 -15.41
C ILE A 145 6.93 -5.45 -16.24
N GLU A 146 5.84 -6.14 -16.55
CA GLU A 146 4.71 -5.59 -17.33
C GLU A 146 4.10 -4.36 -16.64
N ALA A 147 3.88 -4.44 -15.32
CA ALA A 147 3.36 -3.32 -14.55
C ALA A 147 4.30 -2.10 -14.62
N PHE A 148 5.61 -2.26 -14.42
CA PHE A 148 6.57 -1.16 -14.55
C PHE A 148 6.65 -0.61 -15.99
N GLN A 149 6.66 -1.48 -17.00
CA GLN A 149 6.68 -1.07 -18.41
C GLN A 149 5.44 -0.24 -18.78
N SER A 150 4.27 -0.57 -18.23
CA SER A 150 3.02 0.17 -18.48
C SER A 150 3.06 1.63 -18.00
N ILE A 151 3.97 1.96 -17.08
CA ILE A 151 4.23 3.32 -16.57
C ILE A 151 5.58 3.88 -17.04
N GLY A 152 6.17 3.28 -18.08
CA GLY A 152 7.40 3.76 -18.72
C GLY A 152 8.69 3.53 -17.93
N VAL A 153 8.67 2.62 -16.96
CA VAL A 153 9.84 2.27 -16.14
C VAL A 153 10.38 0.91 -16.57
N ASN A 154 11.66 0.85 -16.91
CA ASN A 154 12.35 -0.42 -17.19
C ASN A 154 13.03 -0.93 -15.93
N VAL A 155 12.78 -2.19 -15.58
CA VAL A 155 13.32 -2.83 -14.38
C VAL A 155 13.99 -4.17 -14.72
N ASP A 156 15.02 -4.54 -13.97
CA ASP A 156 15.64 -5.87 -14.05
C ASP A 156 15.19 -6.73 -12.86
N MET A 157 14.38 -7.75 -13.11
CA MET A 157 13.92 -8.69 -12.08
C MET A 157 14.82 -9.91 -11.93
N THR A 158 15.97 -9.94 -12.61
CA THR A 158 16.94 -11.05 -12.50
C THR A 158 17.40 -11.23 -11.06
N GLY A 159 17.25 -12.45 -10.54
CA GLY A 159 17.60 -12.79 -9.15
C GLY A 159 16.61 -12.28 -8.09
N PHE A 160 15.52 -11.61 -8.48
CA PHE A 160 14.43 -11.30 -7.54
C PHE A 160 13.59 -12.55 -7.26
N ALA A 161 13.26 -12.74 -5.99
CA ALA A 161 12.31 -13.76 -5.56
C ALA A 161 11.45 -13.23 -4.42
N LEU A 162 10.13 -13.34 -4.57
CA LEU A 162 9.21 -13.10 -3.47
C LEU A 162 9.43 -14.14 -2.37
N ARG A 163 9.77 -13.67 -1.18
CA ARG A 163 9.94 -14.55 -0.02
C ARG A 163 8.58 -14.99 0.49
N GLU A 164 8.49 -16.25 0.88
CA GLU A 164 7.32 -16.75 1.58
C GLU A 164 7.03 -15.94 2.85
N ARG A 165 5.73 -15.69 3.08
CA ARG A 165 5.30 -15.01 4.29
C ARG A 165 5.56 -15.92 5.48
N LYS A 166 6.31 -15.42 6.46
CA LYS A 166 6.43 -16.08 7.77
C LYS A 166 5.01 -16.39 8.29
N LYS A 167 4.75 -17.63 8.70
CA LYS A 167 3.52 -18.02 9.38
C LYS A 167 3.86 -18.14 10.87
N LYS A 168 3.37 -17.20 11.69
CA LYS A 168 3.45 -17.32 13.15
C LYS A 168 2.04 -17.30 13.68
N TYR A 169 1.66 -18.34 14.40
CA TYR A 169 0.39 -18.37 15.09
C TYR A 169 0.45 -17.42 16.29
N SER A 170 -0.49 -16.49 16.36
CA SER A 170 -0.73 -15.65 17.52
C SER A 170 -2.24 -15.57 17.77
N PRO A 171 -2.68 -15.57 19.03
CA PRO A 171 -4.06 -15.27 19.37
C PRO A 171 -4.45 -13.91 18.77
N ARG A 172 -5.59 -13.85 18.08
CA ARG A 172 -6.13 -12.61 17.50
C ARG A 172 -7.16 -11.99 18.43
N SER A 173 -7.11 -10.67 18.56
CA SER A 173 -8.12 -9.91 19.30
C SER A 173 -9.50 -10.03 18.63
N LYS A 174 -10.55 -9.66 19.36
CA LYS A 174 -11.92 -9.59 18.83
C LYS A 174 -12.00 -8.64 17.63
N ASP A 175 -11.37 -7.47 17.74
CA ASP A 175 -11.35 -6.45 16.69
C ASP A 175 -10.70 -6.99 15.40
N VAL A 176 -9.56 -7.67 15.50
CA VAL A 176 -8.89 -8.25 14.32
C VAL A 176 -9.74 -9.34 13.67
N LYS A 177 -10.46 -10.15 14.46
CA LYS A 177 -11.39 -11.15 13.90
C LYS A 177 -12.54 -10.49 13.15
N SER A 178 -13.15 -9.46 13.74
CA SER A 178 -14.22 -8.69 13.09
C SER A 178 -13.74 -8.04 11.79
N ILE A 179 -12.53 -7.46 11.78
CA ILE A 179 -11.93 -6.91 10.56
C ILE A 179 -11.75 -8.00 9.49
N LEU A 180 -11.23 -9.18 9.85
CA LEU A 180 -11.07 -10.28 8.90
C LEU A 180 -12.39 -10.78 8.31
N GLU A 181 -13.47 -10.76 9.10
CA GLU A 181 -14.83 -11.06 8.64
C GLU A 181 -15.31 -10.01 7.63
N THR A 182 -15.12 -8.72 7.91
CA THR A 182 -15.47 -7.63 6.98
C THR A 182 -14.79 -7.78 5.62
N TYR A 183 -13.50 -8.15 5.60
CA TYR A 183 -12.73 -8.30 4.36
C TYR A 183 -12.81 -9.69 3.72
N GLN A 184 -13.66 -10.60 4.20
CA GLN A 184 -13.70 -11.99 3.72
C GLN A 184 -13.99 -12.11 2.22
N SER A 185 -14.85 -11.23 1.69
CA SER A 185 -15.23 -11.15 0.28
C SER A 185 -14.62 -9.94 -0.45
N PHE A 186 -13.72 -9.20 0.20
CA PHE A 186 -13.15 -8.01 -0.40
C PHE A 186 -12.18 -8.40 -1.52
N ASP A 187 -12.48 -7.92 -2.72
CA ASP A 187 -11.65 -8.09 -3.90
C ASP A 187 -11.70 -6.84 -4.76
N PHE A 188 -10.64 -6.04 -4.69
CA PHE A 188 -10.49 -4.84 -5.53
C PHE A 188 -10.37 -5.23 -7.00
N LYS A 189 -11.09 -4.51 -7.87
CA LYS A 189 -11.03 -4.63 -9.33
C LYS A 189 -10.31 -3.40 -9.89
N GLU A 190 -9.17 -3.68 -10.53
CA GLU A 190 -8.26 -2.69 -11.12
C GLU A 190 -8.85 -1.98 -12.35
#